data_AF-A0A9D6A3S4-F1
#
_entry.id   AF-A0A9D6A3S4-F1
#
_cell.length_a   1.000
_cell.length_b   1.000
_cell.length_c   1.000
_cell.angle_alpha   90.00
_cell.angle_beta   90.00
_cell.angle_gamma   90.00
#
_symmetry.space_group_name_H-M   'P 1'
#
loop_
_entity.id
_entity.type
_entity.pdbx_description
1 polymer ?
#
loop_
_entity_poly.entity_id
_entity_poly.type
_entity_poly.pdbx_seq_one_letter_code
_entity_poly.pdbx_strand_id
1 'polypeptide(L)'
;VHSRADYEAAVAASEILFGQGTHEQLQRLDEATLLAVFEGVPQYEVARTELEGGRRLIELLTEDAAIFPSKGELRKLVQAGGISINKEKVSSTDELITTEQLIDGRYLLVQRGKKNYYLLIAR
;
A
#
# COMPACT_ATOMS: atom_id res chain seq x y z
N VAL A 1 -5.93 -19.53 20.98
CA VAL A 1 -4.45 -19.53 21.13
C VAL A 1 -3.90 -20.16 19.86
N HIS A 2 -3.11 -19.40 19.11
CA HIS A 2 -2.95 -19.45 17.66
C HIS A 2 -2.63 -20.81 17.04
N SER A 3 -3.28 -21.10 15.91
CA SER A 3 -3.04 -22.31 15.13
C SER A 3 -1.68 -22.21 14.42
N ARG A 4 -1.08 -23.34 14.06
CA ARG A 4 0.18 -23.36 13.29
C ARG A 4 0.05 -22.59 11.95
N ALA A 5 -1.15 -22.56 11.38
CA ALA A 5 -1.44 -21.81 10.16
C ALA A 5 -1.35 -20.30 10.38
N ASP A 6 -1.83 -19.77 11.51
CA ASP A 6 -1.75 -18.33 11.84
C ASP A 6 -0.29 -17.88 11.96
N TYR A 7 0.57 -18.73 12.53
CA TYR A 7 2.01 -18.46 12.65
C TYR A 7 2.70 -18.46 11.27
N GLU A 8 2.45 -19.48 10.44
CA GLU A 8 3.03 -19.57 9.10
C GLU A 8 2.57 -18.41 8.20
N ALA A 9 1.31 -18.00 8.30
CA ALA A 9 0.77 -16.82 7.61
C ALA A 9 1.45 -15.52 8.09
N ALA A 10 1.61 -15.31 9.41
CA ALA A 10 2.28 -14.13 9.95
C ALA A 10 3.77 -14.06 9.56
N VAL A 11 4.45 -15.20 9.44
CA VAL A 11 5.84 -15.27 8.97
C VAL A 11 5.91 -14.90 7.48
N ALA A 12 5.07 -15.50 6.63
CA ALA A 12 5.02 -15.17 5.21
C ALA A 12 4.65 -13.69 4.98
N ALA A 13 3.70 -13.18 5.76
CA ALA A 13 3.33 -11.77 5.79
C ALA A 13 4.52 -10.88 6.10
N SER A 14 5.27 -11.22 7.16
CA SER A 14 6.46 -10.48 7.57
C SER A 14 7.57 -10.54 6.53
N GLU A 15 7.73 -11.63 5.77
CA GLU A 15 8.72 -11.71 4.69
C GLU A 15 8.36 -10.84 3.48
N ILE A 16 7.08 -10.80 3.09
CA ILE A 16 6.62 -9.95 1.99
C ILE A 16 6.68 -8.47 2.41
N LEU A 17 6.26 -8.16 3.64
CA LEU A 17 6.25 -6.80 4.19
C LEU A 17 7.63 -6.30 4.54
N PHE A 18 8.45 -7.05 5.27
CA PHE A 18 9.73 -6.55 5.81
C PHE A 18 10.97 -7.22 5.21
N GLY A 19 10.80 -8.33 4.47
CA GLY A 19 11.87 -9.01 3.74
C GLY A 19 12.05 -8.47 2.32
N GLN A 20 12.60 -9.30 1.42
CA GLN A 20 12.91 -8.95 0.03
C GLN A 20 11.69 -9.09 -0.92
N GLY A 21 10.47 -9.06 -0.39
CA GLY A 21 9.24 -9.12 -1.20
C GLY A 21 9.25 -8.08 -2.32
N THR A 22 9.18 -8.53 -3.57
CA THR A 22 9.17 -7.65 -4.76
C THR A 22 7.76 -7.27 -5.19
N HIS A 23 7.65 -6.22 -6.00
CA HIS A 23 6.40 -5.84 -6.66
C HIS A 23 5.77 -7.01 -7.43
N GLU A 24 6.58 -7.78 -8.18
CA GLU A 24 6.09 -8.95 -8.91
C GLU A 24 5.53 -10.05 -8.00
N GLN A 25 6.15 -10.28 -6.85
CA GLN A 25 5.64 -11.28 -5.89
C GLN A 25 4.29 -10.86 -5.34
N LEU A 26 4.12 -9.57 -5.02
CA LEU A 26 2.84 -9.02 -4.57
C LEU A 26 1.74 -9.20 -5.62
N GLN A 27 2.05 -9.00 -6.90
CA GLN A 27 1.08 -9.16 -7.99
C GLN A 27 0.66 -10.62 -8.25
N ARG A 28 1.42 -11.60 -7.77
CA ARG A 28 1.13 -13.04 -7.98
C ARG A 28 0.34 -13.67 -6.84
N LEU A 29 0.11 -12.96 -5.74
CA LEU A 29 -0.68 -13.46 -4.61
C LEU A 29 -2.17 -13.44 -4.98
N ASP A 30 -2.90 -14.49 -4.60
CA ASP A 30 -4.36 -14.44 -4.60
C ASP A 30 -4.89 -13.51 -3.50
N GLU A 31 -6.14 -13.04 -3.67
CA GLU A 31 -6.80 -12.10 -2.75
C GLU A 31 -6.81 -12.60 -1.30
N ALA A 32 -7.04 -13.90 -1.08
CA ALA A 32 -7.12 -14.49 0.26
C ALA A 32 -5.76 -14.43 0.98
N THR A 33 -4.68 -14.82 0.28
CA THR A 33 -3.32 -14.76 0.80
C THR A 33 -2.89 -13.32 1.02
N LEU A 34 -3.23 -12.42 0.10
CA LEU A 34 -2.94 -11.01 0.23
C LEU A 34 -3.60 -10.41 1.49
N LEU A 35 -4.90 -10.67 1.70
CA LEU A 35 -5.62 -10.18 2.87
C LEU A 35 -5.06 -10.76 4.17
N ALA A 36 -4.67 -12.04 4.19
CA ALA A 36 -4.01 -12.66 5.33
C ALA A 36 -2.64 -12.01 5.63
N VAL A 37 -1.87 -11.68 4.57
CA VAL A 37 -0.58 -11.00 4.69
C VAL A 37 -0.72 -9.59 5.28
N PHE A 38 -1.79 -8.89 4.92
CA PHE A 38 -2.07 -7.54 5.43
C PHE A 38 -3.00 -7.54 6.65
N GLU A 39 -3.24 -8.69 7.28
CA GLU A 39 -3.98 -8.78 8.53
C GLU A 39 -3.24 -8.02 9.63
N GLY A 40 -3.92 -7.05 10.26
CA GLY A 40 -3.31 -6.16 11.26
C GLY A 40 -2.55 -4.95 10.70
N VAL A 41 -2.45 -4.82 9.37
CA VAL A 41 -2.00 -3.58 8.72
C VAL A 41 -3.20 -2.62 8.62
N PRO A 42 -3.05 -1.32 8.94
CA PRO A 42 -4.15 -0.37 8.81
C PRO A 42 -4.66 -0.29 7.37
N GLN A 43 -5.98 -0.34 7.20
CA GLN A 43 -6.64 -0.36 5.90
C GLN A 43 -7.49 0.89 5.71
N TYR A 44 -7.51 1.40 4.48
CA TYR A 44 -8.26 2.58 4.09
C TYR A 44 -9.05 2.30 2.83
N GLU A 45 -10.28 2.78 2.78
CA GLU A 45 -11.14 2.62 1.60
C GLU A 45 -11.07 3.87 0.75
N VAL A 46 -10.93 3.69 -0.56
CA VAL A 46 -10.95 4.78 -1.54
C VAL A 46 -11.90 4.42 -2.68
N ALA A 47 -12.53 5.40 -3.29
CA ALA A 47 -13.41 5.16 -4.42
C ALA A 47 -12.58 4.76 -5.65
N ARG A 48 -12.88 3.62 -6.26
CA ARG A 48 -12.22 3.16 -7.48
C ARG A 48 -12.39 4.15 -8.62
N THR A 49 -13.54 4.82 -8.69
CA THR A 49 -13.84 5.85 -9.70
C THR A 49 -12.85 7.02 -9.67
N GLU A 50 -12.30 7.36 -8.50
CA GLU A 50 -11.27 8.41 -8.39
C GLU A 50 -9.94 7.97 -9.04
N LEU A 51 -9.68 6.65 -9.09
CA LEU A 51 -8.49 6.08 -9.71
C LEU A 51 -8.66 5.87 -11.23
N GLU A 52 -9.87 5.73 -11.74
CA GLU A 52 -10.11 5.54 -13.18
C GLU A 52 -9.61 6.73 -14.03
N GLY A 53 -9.73 7.95 -13.51
CA GLY A 53 -9.24 9.17 -14.15
C GLY A 53 -7.81 9.57 -13.79
N GLY A 54 -7.15 8.81 -12.90
CA GLY A 54 -5.87 9.16 -12.30
C GLY A 54 -6.02 10.15 -11.14
N ARG A 55 -5.75 9.66 -9.93
CA ARG A 55 -5.75 10.48 -8.70
C ARG A 55 -4.34 10.91 -8.37
N ARG A 56 -4.14 12.18 -8.03
CA ARG A 56 -2.83 12.63 -7.54
C ARG A 56 -2.50 11.93 -6.23
N LEU A 57 -1.28 11.39 -6.13
CA LEU A 57 -0.82 10.69 -4.94
C LEU A 57 -0.98 11.53 -3.67
N ILE A 58 -0.73 12.84 -3.77
CA ILE A 58 -0.88 13.74 -2.62
C ILE A 58 -2.31 13.84 -2.09
N GLU A 59 -3.30 13.80 -2.98
CA GLU A 59 -4.71 13.84 -2.60
C GLU A 59 -5.16 12.47 -2.09
N LEU A 60 -4.76 11.41 -2.80
CA LEU A 60 -5.03 10.03 -2.39
C LEU A 60 -4.57 9.75 -0.95
N LEU A 61 -3.36 10.17 -0.59
CA LEU A 61 -2.75 9.83 0.70
C LEU A 61 -3.07 10.81 1.84
N THR A 62 -3.66 11.97 1.56
CA THR A 62 -3.99 12.98 2.60
C THR A 62 -5.48 13.27 2.73
N GLU A 63 -6.25 13.14 1.65
CA GLU A 63 -7.69 13.44 1.63
C GLU A 63 -8.50 12.15 1.61
N ASP A 64 -8.22 11.25 0.68
CA ASP A 64 -9.06 10.06 0.47
C ASP A 64 -8.78 8.98 1.53
N ALA A 65 -7.50 8.61 1.68
CA ALA A 65 -7.07 7.65 2.70
C ALA A 65 -6.63 8.32 4.02
N ALA A 66 -6.34 9.62 4.02
CA ALA A 66 -5.87 10.36 5.22
C ALA A 66 -4.73 9.68 6.02
N ILE A 67 -3.82 8.95 5.33
CA ILE A 67 -2.65 8.30 5.93
C ILE A 67 -1.66 9.33 6.49
N PHE A 68 -1.59 10.49 5.82
CA PHE A 68 -0.74 11.59 6.22
C PHE A 68 -1.60 12.75 6.72
N PRO A 69 -1.24 13.37 7.86
CA PRO A 69 -2.05 14.44 8.45
C PRO A 69 -1.96 15.75 7.66
N SER A 70 -1.01 15.90 6.73
CA SER A 70 -0.94 17.06 5.85
C SER A 70 -0.18 16.80 4.54
N LYS A 71 -0.54 17.56 3.50
CA LYS A 71 0.17 17.63 2.22
C LYS A 71 1.65 18.01 2.37
N GLY A 72 1.97 18.89 3.33
CA GLY A 72 3.33 19.32 3.60
C GLY A 72 4.23 18.23 4.17
N GLU A 73 3.68 17.37 5.04
CA GLU A 73 4.42 16.22 5.58
C GLU A 73 4.71 15.17 4.51
N LEU A 74 3.72 14.86 3.66
CA LEU A 74 3.91 13.94 2.54
C LEU A 74 5.04 14.41 1.62
N ARG A 75 5.04 15.68 1.20
CA ARG A 75 6.07 16.26 0.32
C ARG A 75 7.48 16.08 0.89
N LYS A 76 7.67 16.34 2.18
CA LYS A 76 8.97 16.17 2.85
C LYS A 76 9.43 14.71 2.81
N LEU A 77 8.52 13.76 3.02
CA LEU A 77 8.85 12.33 2.99
C LEU A 77 9.15 11.81 1.59
N VAL A 78 8.42 12.27 0.56
CA VAL A 78 8.74 11.93 -0.84
C VAL A 78 10.12 12.45 -1.21
N GLN A 79 10.45 13.70 -0.88
CA GLN A 79 11.78 14.27 -1.14
C GLN A 79 12.90 13.52 -0.40
N ALA A 80 12.61 13.00 0.80
CA ALA A 80 13.54 12.16 1.55
C ALA A 80 13.60 10.69 1.06
N GLY A 81 12.83 10.32 0.02
CA GLY A 81 12.73 8.94 -0.49
C GLY A 81 12.11 7.97 0.52
N GLY A 82 11.28 8.49 1.43
CA GLY A 82 10.67 7.75 2.54
C GLY A 82 9.29 7.18 2.22
N ILE A 83 8.86 7.16 0.95
CA ILE A 83 7.58 6.61 0.54
C ILE A 83 7.74 5.68 -0.64
N SER A 84 7.03 4.55 -0.58
CA SER A 84 6.88 3.62 -1.68
C SER A 84 5.42 3.23 -1.90
N ILE A 85 5.05 3.00 -3.15
CA ILE A 85 3.76 2.45 -3.58
C ILE A 85 4.04 1.11 -4.24
N ASN A 86 3.36 0.05 -3.79
CA ASN A 86 3.60 -1.34 -4.23
C ASN A 86 5.08 -1.72 -4.26
N LYS A 87 5.84 -1.31 -3.23
CA LYS A 87 7.30 -1.48 -3.08
C LYS A 87 8.18 -0.67 -4.05
N GLU A 88 7.59 0.15 -4.91
CA GLU A 88 8.33 1.06 -5.79
C GLU A 88 8.42 2.45 -5.16
N LYS A 89 9.60 3.08 -5.22
CA LYS A 89 9.79 4.40 -4.63
C LYS A 89 9.02 5.46 -5.40
N VAL A 90 8.34 6.33 -4.67
CA VAL A 90 7.69 7.51 -5.23
C VAL A 90 8.73 8.59 -5.48
N SER A 91 8.69 9.19 -6.66
CA SER A 91 9.59 10.28 -7.06
C SER A 91 8.95 11.66 -6.96
N SER A 92 7.62 11.74 -7.11
CA SER A 92 6.85 12.99 -7.05
C SER A 92 5.50 12.80 -6.37
N THR A 93 5.09 13.81 -5.62
CA THR A 93 3.74 13.87 -5.01
C THR A 93 2.62 14.11 -6.04
N ASP A 94 2.99 14.54 -7.24
CA ASP A 94 2.06 14.82 -8.33
C ASP A 94 1.90 13.62 -9.28
N GLU A 95 2.54 12.48 -8.98
CA GLU A 95 2.28 11.22 -9.68
C GLU A 95 0.80 10.86 -9.62
N LEU A 96 0.28 10.36 -10.74
CA LEU A 96 -1.10 9.90 -10.85
C LEU A 96 -1.15 8.41 -10.56
N ILE A 97 -1.97 8.03 -9.59
CA ILE A 97 -2.33 6.64 -9.32
C ILE A 97 -3.61 6.34 -10.08
N THR A 98 -3.54 5.35 -10.95
CA THR A 98 -4.65 4.82 -11.72
C THR A 98 -4.99 3.41 -11.27
N THR A 99 -6.02 2.83 -11.88
CA THR A 99 -6.38 1.42 -11.65
C THR A 99 -5.30 0.44 -12.10
N GLU A 100 -4.32 0.86 -12.92
CA GLU A 100 -3.24 0.00 -13.40
C GLU A 100 -2.24 -0.36 -12.30
N GLN A 101 -2.10 0.50 -11.29
CA GLN A 101 -1.25 0.22 -10.13
C GLN A 101 -1.98 -0.62 -9.08
N LEU A 102 -3.24 -0.99 -9.27
CA LEU A 102 -3.95 -1.83 -8.30
C LEU A 102 -3.49 -3.29 -8.42
N ILE A 103 -3.03 -3.85 -7.31
CA ILE A 103 -2.82 -5.27 -7.13
C ILE A 103 -4.19 -5.95 -7.15
N ASP A 104 -4.32 -6.96 -8.01
CA ASP A 104 -5.58 -7.67 -8.27
C ASP A 104 -6.75 -6.73 -8.64
N GLY A 105 -6.44 -5.57 -9.22
CA GLY A 105 -7.43 -4.57 -9.61
C GLY A 105 -8.17 -3.90 -8.45
N ARG A 106 -7.75 -4.14 -7.20
CA ARG A 106 -8.44 -3.66 -5.99
C ARG A 106 -7.53 -3.05 -4.93
N TYR A 107 -6.30 -3.49 -4.79
CA TYR A 107 -5.46 -3.14 -3.64
C TYR A 107 -4.29 -2.25 -4.01
N LEU A 108 -3.94 -1.29 -3.15
CA LEU A 108 -2.73 -0.49 -3.30
C LEU A 108 -1.95 -0.52 -1.98
N LEU A 109 -0.70 -0.95 -2.04
CA LEU A 109 0.17 -0.98 -0.87
C LEU A 109 0.93 0.35 -0.75
N VAL A 110 0.77 1.03 0.38
CA VAL A 110 1.52 2.25 0.71
C VAL A 110 2.51 1.94 1.82
N GLN A 111 3.76 2.33 1.62
CA GLN A 111 4.82 2.19 2.60
C GLN A 111 5.35 3.58 3.00
N ARG A 112 5.39 3.83 4.31
CA ARG A 112 6.01 5.02 4.93
C ARG A 112 7.24 4.61 5.73
N GLY A 113 8.40 5.02 5.26
CA GLY A 113 9.70 4.64 5.82
C GLY A 113 9.96 3.14 5.63
N LYS A 114 10.57 2.48 6.61
CA LYS A 114 10.95 1.07 6.50
C LYS A 114 9.88 0.08 6.98
N LYS A 115 9.00 0.51 7.89
CA LYS A 115 8.15 -0.43 8.65
C LYS A 115 6.66 -0.11 8.66
N ASN A 116 6.26 1.09 8.27
CA ASN A 116 4.84 1.44 8.31
C ASN A 116 4.24 1.11 6.95
N TYR A 117 3.32 0.16 6.94
CA TYR A 117 2.55 -0.23 5.78
C TYR A 117 1.10 0.15 5.98
N TYR A 118 0.42 0.45 4.89
CA TYR A 118 -1.00 0.76 4.84
C TYR A 118 -1.57 0.14 3.56
N LEU A 119 -2.75 -0.44 3.67
CA LEU A 119 -3.44 -1.02 2.52
C LEU A 119 -4.59 -0.11 2.12
N LEU A 120 -4.60 0.37 0.88
CA LEU A 120 -5.78 1.01 0.31
C LEU A 120 -6.59 -0.04 -0.44
N ILE A 121 -7.91 0.00 -0.24
CA ILE A 121 -8.88 -0.87 -0.89
C ILE A 121 -9.74 0.01 -1.79
N ALA A 122 -9.59 -0.15 -3.10
CA ALA A 122 -10.44 0.49 -4.09
C ALA A 122 -11.81 -0.19 -4.13
N ARG A 123 -12.88 0.58 -3.88
CA ARG A 123 -14.27 0.11 -3.91
C ARG A 123 -15.03 0.62 -5.11
#